data_AF-A0AAX4J9J0-F1
#
_entry.id   AF-A0AAX4J9J0-F1
#
_cell.length_a   1.000
_cell.length_b   1.000
_cell.length_c   1.000
_cell.angle_alpha   90.00
_cell.angle_beta   90.00
_cell.angle_gamma   90.00
#
_symmetry.space_group_name_H-M   'P 1'
#
loop_
_entity.id
_entity.type
_entity.pdbx_description
1 polymer ?
#
loop_
_entity_poly.entity_id
_entity_poly.type
_entity_poly.pdbx_seq_one_letter_code
_entity_poly.pdbx_strand_id
1 'polypeptide(L)'
;MEERVNNLLKSGYFKDCNIDEKGFGTFTSPNKSTQSLSNDFLIKARTLKREGDMENKDNKPEAIENYIQSIIFYIKGYREEEMRIGKSQSVGYYKSLYKYTRDIYKMVKNGTDQKIFVHKILVAVKFHHLSLETKGNETEMSKNINELYNLCQELENFPKIDNIEDLYQNLSNN
;
A
#
# COMPACT_ATOMS: atom_id res chain seq x y z
N MET A 1 -4.81 18.85 -27.43
CA MET A 1 -5.09 18.95 -25.97
C MET A 1 -6.41 18.27 -25.64
N GLU A 2 -7.48 18.59 -26.37
CA GLU A 2 -8.82 17.98 -26.25
C GLU A 2 -8.82 16.45 -26.36
N GLU A 3 -8.08 15.86 -27.31
CA GLU A 3 -8.01 14.41 -27.48
C GLU A 3 -7.47 13.68 -26.23
N ARG A 4 -6.44 14.25 -25.59
CA ARG A 4 -5.88 13.71 -24.34
C ARG A 4 -6.86 13.81 -23.18
N VAL A 5 -7.58 14.93 -23.06
CA VAL A 5 -8.60 15.13 -22.01
C VAL A 5 -9.78 14.18 -22.23
N ASN A 6 -10.22 14.02 -23.47
CA ASN A 6 -11.28 13.07 -23.84
C ASN A 6 -10.88 11.62 -23.56
N ASN A 7 -9.62 11.24 -23.82
CA ASN A 7 -9.12 9.90 -23.48
C ASN A 7 -9.08 9.68 -21.96
N LEU A 8 -8.74 10.71 -21.18
CA LEU A 8 -8.77 10.66 -19.72
C LEU A 8 -10.20 10.58 -19.16
N LEU A 9 -11.17 11.25 -19.76
CA LEU A 9 -12.59 11.13 -19.36
C LEU A 9 -13.15 9.75 -19.74
N LYS A 10 -12.83 9.25 -20.95
CA LYS A 10 -13.21 7.89 -21.40
C LYS A 10 -12.63 6.77 -20.54
N SER A 11 -11.53 7.01 -19.85
CA SER A 11 -10.94 6.03 -18.92
C SER A 11 -11.79 5.78 -17.67
N GLY A 12 -12.81 6.60 -17.40
CA GLY A 12 -13.72 6.44 -16.26
C GLY A 12 -13.15 6.87 -14.90
N TYR A 13 -11.89 7.27 -14.83
CA TYR A 13 -11.26 7.78 -13.59
C TYR A 13 -11.77 9.17 -13.18
N PHE A 14 -12.20 9.98 -14.15
CA PHE A 14 -12.67 11.35 -13.95
C PHE A 14 -14.08 11.52 -14.52
N LYS A 15 -14.92 12.26 -13.79
CA LYS A 15 -16.31 12.56 -14.15
C LYS A 15 -16.36 13.74 -15.11
N ASP A 16 -15.73 14.84 -14.71
CA ASP A 16 -15.69 16.08 -15.48
C ASP A 16 -14.27 16.68 -15.46
N CYS A 17 -14.00 17.54 -16.44
CA CYS A 17 -12.78 18.34 -16.54
C CYS A 17 -13.18 19.80 -16.77
N ASN A 18 -12.73 20.70 -15.89
CA ASN A 18 -12.87 22.14 -16.04
C ASN A 18 -11.51 22.74 -16.38
N ILE A 19 -11.39 23.32 -17.57
CA ILE A 19 -10.17 23.99 -18.02
C ILE A 19 -10.44 25.50 -18.02
N ASP A 20 -9.62 26.26 -17.32
CA ASP A 20 -9.73 27.72 -17.32
C ASP A 20 -9.19 28.35 -18.62
N GLU A 21 -9.43 29.65 -18.80
CA GLU A 21 -8.98 30.41 -19.97
C GLU A 21 -7.45 30.46 -20.14
N LYS A 22 -6.70 30.10 -19.08
CA LYS A 22 -5.23 30.04 -19.06
C LYS A 22 -4.69 28.63 -19.35
N GLY A 23 -5.57 27.66 -19.56
CA GLY A 23 -5.21 26.27 -19.88
C GLY A 23 -4.95 25.37 -18.67
N PHE A 24 -5.27 25.80 -17.44
CA PHE A 24 -5.18 24.96 -16.25
C PHE A 24 -6.46 24.12 -16.09
N GLY A 25 -6.29 22.80 -16.11
CA GLY A 25 -7.39 21.83 -15.98
C GLY A 25 -7.54 21.28 -14.56
N THR A 26 -8.75 21.31 -14.01
CA THR A 26 -9.15 20.58 -12.81
C THR A 26 -10.03 19.40 -13.20
N PHE A 27 -9.65 18.19 -12.81
CA PHE A 27 -10.48 17.00 -12.99
C PHE A 27 -11.25 16.66 -11.72
N THR A 28 -12.56 16.49 -11.84
CA THR A 28 -13.40 15.93 -10.78
C THR A 28 -13.51 14.43 -11.00
N SER A 29 -13.45 13.64 -9.94
CA SER A 29 -13.65 12.19 -10.04
C SER A 29 -15.06 11.85 -9.56
N PRO A 30 -15.78 10.89 -10.17
CA PRO A 30 -17.13 10.53 -9.75
C PRO A 30 -17.17 10.11 -8.27
N ASN A 31 -16.04 9.65 -7.76
CA ASN A 31 -15.89 9.11 -6.42
C ASN A 31 -15.53 10.13 -5.35
N LYS A 32 -15.26 11.40 -5.68
CA LYS A 32 -14.80 12.37 -4.66
C LYS A 32 -15.91 12.81 -3.68
N SER A 33 -17.19 12.69 -4.02
CA SER A 33 -18.29 13.11 -3.14
C SER A 33 -18.88 11.99 -2.26
N THR A 34 -18.42 10.74 -2.39
CA THR A 34 -18.93 9.61 -1.58
C THR A 34 -17.90 8.50 -1.26
N GLN A 35 -16.66 8.55 -1.78
CA GLN A 35 -15.54 7.71 -1.29
C GLN A 35 -14.64 8.45 -0.30
N SER A 36 -15.18 9.45 0.38
CA SER A 36 -14.50 10.01 1.56
C SER A 36 -14.47 8.94 2.65
N LEU A 37 -13.32 8.30 2.84
CA LEU A 37 -12.87 7.91 4.18
C LEU A 37 -13.79 6.99 5.01
N SER A 38 -14.67 6.15 4.45
CA SER A 38 -15.46 5.24 5.32
C SER A 38 -14.67 4.06 5.85
N ASN A 39 -13.42 3.87 5.40
CA ASN A 39 -12.57 2.81 5.89
C ASN A 39 -11.84 3.29 7.14
N ASP A 40 -12.34 2.87 8.31
CA ASP A 40 -11.79 3.21 9.61
C ASP A 40 -10.31 2.84 9.74
N PHE A 41 -9.86 1.76 9.08
CA PHE A 41 -8.44 1.40 9.07
C PHE A 41 -7.60 2.41 8.29
N LEU A 42 -8.07 2.89 7.14
CA LEU A 42 -7.35 3.91 6.38
C LEU A 42 -7.30 5.27 7.10
N ILE A 43 -8.32 5.60 7.90
CA ILE A 43 -8.28 6.78 8.77
C ILE A 43 -7.19 6.59 9.83
N LYS A 44 -7.24 5.48 10.59
CA LYS A 44 -6.25 5.17 11.64
C LYS A 44 -4.83 5.15 11.09
N ALA A 45 -4.62 4.55 9.92
CA ALA A 45 -3.32 4.51 9.26
C ALA A 45 -2.74 5.91 9.00
N ARG A 46 -3.57 6.86 8.55
CA ARG A 46 -3.15 8.24 8.28
C ARG A 46 -2.86 9.01 9.56
N THR A 47 -3.67 8.82 10.59
CA THR A 47 -3.47 9.43 11.91
C THR A 47 -2.13 8.99 12.50
N LEU A 48 -1.87 7.69 12.57
CA LEU A 48 -0.62 7.14 13.09
C LEU A 48 0.59 7.56 12.27
N LYS A 49 0.46 7.61 10.93
CA LYS A 49 1.54 8.15 10.08
C LYS A 49 1.85 9.60 10.48
N ARG A 50 0.83 10.45 10.67
CA ARG A 50 1.00 11.85 11.03
C ARG A 50 1.65 12.00 12.41
N GLU A 51 1.25 11.17 13.36
CA GLU A 51 1.86 11.12 14.70
C GLU A 51 3.34 10.71 14.61
N GLY A 52 3.65 9.66 13.85
CA GLY A 52 5.02 9.27 13.54
C GLY A 52 5.83 10.40 12.88
N ASP A 53 5.26 11.11 11.91
CA ASP A 53 5.90 12.26 11.24
C ASP A 53 6.20 13.39 12.25
N MET A 54 5.32 13.64 13.22
CA MET A 54 5.49 14.65 14.27
C MET A 54 6.58 14.26 15.28
N GLU A 55 6.66 12.98 15.61
CA GLU A 55 7.61 12.42 16.58
C GLU A 55 9.00 12.15 15.99
N ASN A 56 9.13 12.18 14.66
CA ASN A 56 10.37 11.87 13.91
C ASN A 56 11.53 12.87 14.12
N LYS A 57 11.47 13.72 15.15
CA LYS A 57 12.65 14.43 15.64
C LYS A 57 13.49 13.39 16.40
N ASP A 58 14.52 12.88 15.72
CA ASP A 58 15.58 11.99 16.24
C ASP A 58 15.35 10.46 16.14
N ASN A 59 14.56 9.95 15.19
CA ASN A 59 14.31 8.50 15.02
C ASN A 59 13.84 7.82 16.32
N LYS A 60 12.95 8.50 17.05
CA LYS A 60 12.42 7.99 18.31
C LYS A 60 11.77 6.62 18.11
N PRO A 61 11.96 5.66 19.03
CA PRO A 61 11.30 4.35 18.97
C PRO A 61 9.78 4.47 18.77
N GLU A 62 9.15 5.46 19.40
CA GLU A 62 7.72 5.76 19.29
C GLU A 62 7.30 6.14 17.87
N ALA A 63 8.13 6.90 17.15
CA ALA A 63 7.86 7.25 15.75
C ALA A 63 7.89 6.02 14.85
N ILE A 64 8.86 5.12 15.06
CA ILE A 64 8.97 3.85 14.32
C ILE A 64 7.75 2.96 14.60
N GLU A 65 7.30 2.91 15.85
CA GLU A 65 6.14 2.15 16.27
C GLU A 65 4.87 2.65 15.59
N ASN A 66 4.65 3.97 15.61
CA ASN A 66 3.56 4.63 14.90
C ASN A 66 3.58 4.32 13.39
N TYR A 67 4.76 4.30 12.75
CA TYR A 67 4.87 3.91 11.34
C TYR A 67 4.54 2.44 11.09
N ILE A 68 4.99 1.53 11.97
CA ILE A 68 4.68 0.10 11.85
C ILE A 68 3.17 -0.13 11.94
N GLN A 69 2.51 0.43 12.97
CA GLN A 69 1.07 0.30 13.13
C GLN A 69 0.32 0.94 11.96
N SER A 70 0.79 2.10 11.48
CA SER A 70 0.26 2.74 10.28
C SER A 70 0.30 1.80 9.07
N ILE A 71 1.41 1.10 8.83
CA ILE A 71 1.55 0.13 7.74
C ILE A 71 0.56 -1.03 7.90
N ILE A 72 0.40 -1.57 9.12
CA ILE A 72 -0.57 -2.65 9.41
C ILE A 72 -2.00 -2.19 9.07
N PHE A 73 -2.38 -0.99 9.51
CA PHE A 73 -3.70 -0.44 9.19
C PHE A 73 -3.90 -0.14 7.70
N TYR A 74 -2.85 0.31 6.99
CA TYR A 74 -2.90 0.40 5.53
C TYR A 74 -3.14 -0.95 4.88
N ILE A 75 -2.46 -2.01 5.33
CA ILE A 75 -2.67 -3.37 4.81
C ILE A 75 -4.14 -3.75 4.99
N LYS A 76 -4.69 -3.64 6.20
CA LYS A 76 -6.10 -3.97 6.48
C LYS A 76 -7.06 -3.20 5.58
N GLY A 77 -6.93 -1.88 5.53
CA GLY A 77 -7.80 -1.05 4.71
C GLY A 77 -7.67 -1.36 3.21
N TYR A 78 -6.46 -1.64 2.72
CA TYR A 78 -6.26 -2.03 1.33
C TYR A 78 -6.80 -3.42 1.01
N ARG A 79 -6.84 -4.36 1.96
CA ARG A 79 -7.49 -5.67 1.76
C ARG A 79 -8.99 -5.52 1.61
N GLU A 80 -9.63 -4.70 2.45
CA GLU A 80 -11.07 -4.40 2.31
C GLU A 80 -11.37 -3.72 0.98
N GLU A 81 -10.55 -2.74 0.58
CA GLU A 81 -10.68 -2.10 -0.72
C GLU A 81 -10.45 -3.09 -1.87
N GLU A 82 -9.44 -3.96 -1.81
CA GLU A 82 -9.18 -5.00 -2.81
C GLU A 82 -10.40 -5.90 -3.03
N MET A 83 -11.11 -6.28 -1.95
CA MET A 83 -12.34 -7.05 -2.04
C MET A 83 -13.48 -6.26 -2.69
N ARG A 84 -13.54 -4.94 -2.46
CA ARG A 84 -14.59 -4.04 -2.97
C ARG A 84 -14.42 -3.65 -4.44
N ILE A 85 -13.21 -3.25 -4.84
CA ILE A 85 -12.93 -2.71 -6.19
C ILE A 85 -12.21 -3.72 -7.11
N GLY A 86 -11.79 -4.86 -6.56
CA GLY A 86 -11.10 -5.91 -7.29
C GLY A 86 -9.57 -5.74 -7.33
N LYS A 87 -8.89 -6.86 -7.58
CA LYS A 87 -7.42 -7.00 -7.51
C LYS A 87 -6.63 -6.12 -8.48
N SER A 88 -7.14 -5.92 -9.71
CA SER A 88 -6.43 -5.11 -10.71
C SER A 88 -6.42 -3.62 -10.35
N GLN A 89 -7.47 -3.13 -9.70
CA GLN A 89 -7.61 -1.73 -9.32
C GLN A 89 -6.83 -1.39 -8.03
N SER A 90 -6.45 -2.38 -7.21
CA SER A 90 -5.70 -2.18 -5.96
C SER A 90 -4.18 -2.14 -6.11
N VAL A 91 -3.63 -2.44 -7.29
CA VAL A 91 -2.17 -2.47 -7.56
C VAL A 91 -1.47 -1.18 -7.09
N GLY A 92 -2.09 -0.02 -7.36
CA GLY A 92 -1.54 1.28 -7.01
C GLY A 92 -1.38 1.50 -5.50
N TYR A 93 -2.25 0.90 -4.69
CA TYR A 93 -2.19 0.97 -3.23
C TYR A 93 -0.97 0.25 -2.70
N TYR A 94 -0.77 -1.00 -3.10
CA TYR A 94 0.37 -1.81 -2.65
C TYR A 94 1.71 -1.32 -3.20
N LYS A 95 1.73 -0.76 -4.41
CA LYS A 95 2.92 -0.08 -4.96
C LYS A 95 3.35 1.10 -4.10
N SER A 96 2.39 1.90 -3.63
CA SER A 96 2.66 3.05 -2.77
C SER A 96 3.08 2.61 -1.36
N LEU A 97 2.42 1.58 -0.82
CA LEU A 97 2.77 0.98 0.46
C LEU A 97 4.19 0.43 0.45
N TYR A 98 4.60 -0.27 -0.61
CA TYR A 98 5.96 -0.78 -0.74
C TYR A 98 7.01 0.33 -0.64
N LYS A 99 6.78 1.47 -1.30
CA LYS A 99 7.69 2.63 -1.21
C LYS A 99 7.75 3.16 0.22
N TYR A 100 6.59 3.35 0.84
CA TYR A 100 6.50 3.82 2.22
C TYR A 100 7.22 2.87 3.20
N THR A 101 6.92 1.57 3.17
CA THR A 101 7.58 0.55 4.01
C THR A 101 9.09 0.51 3.77
N ARG A 102 9.56 0.70 2.52
CA ARG A 102 10.99 0.76 2.21
C ARG A 102 11.66 1.98 2.85
N ASP A 103 10.98 3.11 2.85
CA ASP A 103 11.52 4.33 3.44
C ASP A 103 11.60 4.19 4.96
N ILE A 104 10.58 3.59 5.61
CA ILE A 104 10.63 3.21 7.03
C ILE A 104 11.76 2.21 7.28
N TYR A 105 11.90 1.18 6.45
CA TYR A 105 13.00 0.21 6.57
C TYR A 105 14.36 0.90 6.59
N LYS A 106 14.59 1.91 5.76
CA LYS A 106 15.86 2.66 5.75
C LYS A 106 16.08 3.50 7.01
N MET A 107 15.00 3.97 7.66
CA MET A 107 15.06 4.76 8.89
C MET A 107 15.39 3.92 10.12
N VAL A 108 14.86 2.70 10.21
CA VAL A 108 15.06 1.83 11.38
C VAL A 108 16.54 1.41 11.51
N LYS A 109 17.08 1.45 12.74
CA LYS A 109 18.46 1.06 13.06
C LYS A 109 18.71 -0.41 12.70
N ASN A 110 19.91 -0.74 12.22
CA ASN A 110 20.28 -2.12 11.93
C ASN A 110 20.39 -2.96 13.21
N GLY A 111 20.09 -4.25 13.11
CA GLY A 111 20.22 -5.21 14.21
C GLY A 111 19.10 -5.15 15.25
N THR A 112 18.03 -4.40 15.02
CA THR A 112 16.85 -4.37 15.91
C THR A 112 15.75 -5.29 15.42
N ASP A 113 14.90 -5.76 16.33
CA ASP A 113 13.75 -6.59 16.00
C ASP A 113 12.74 -5.86 15.11
N GLN A 114 12.58 -4.54 15.31
CA GLN A 114 11.76 -3.70 14.42
C GLN A 114 12.30 -3.73 12.99
N LYS A 115 13.63 -3.75 12.78
CA LYS A 115 14.23 -3.82 11.44
C LYS A 115 13.88 -5.13 10.76
N ILE A 116 13.98 -6.24 11.49
CA ILE A 116 13.63 -7.58 11.02
C ILE A 116 12.15 -7.63 10.68
N PHE A 117 11.30 -7.09 11.55
CA PHE A 117 9.86 -7.04 11.34
C PHE A 117 9.48 -6.20 10.11
N VAL A 118 9.99 -4.97 9.99
CA VAL A 118 9.75 -4.12 8.82
C VAL A 118 10.28 -4.77 7.53
N HIS A 119 11.39 -5.53 7.59
CA HIS A 119 11.85 -6.33 6.46
C HIS A 119 10.82 -7.39 6.04
N LYS A 120 10.24 -8.12 7.01
CA LYS A 120 9.17 -9.10 6.74
C LYS A 120 7.96 -8.45 6.08
N ILE A 121 7.53 -7.27 6.56
CA ILE A 121 6.44 -6.51 5.92
C ILE A 121 6.82 -6.11 4.49
N LEU A 122 8.04 -5.61 4.28
CA LEU A 122 8.52 -5.18 2.97
C LEU A 122 8.46 -6.32 1.95
N VAL A 123 8.89 -7.53 2.35
CA VAL A 123 8.81 -8.74 1.54
C VAL A 123 7.35 -9.08 1.23
N ALA A 124 6.48 -9.16 2.25
CA ALA A 124 5.07 -9.48 2.08
C ALA A 124 4.36 -8.53 1.11
N VAL A 125 4.55 -7.22 1.30
CA VAL A 125 3.95 -6.18 0.44
C VAL A 125 4.52 -6.25 -0.97
N LYS A 126 5.82 -6.49 -1.15
CA LYS A 126 6.44 -6.59 -2.47
C LYS A 126 5.90 -7.78 -3.25
N PHE A 127 5.83 -8.95 -2.63
CA PHE A 127 5.33 -10.15 -3.27
C PHE A 127 3.84 -10.06 -3.58
N HIS A 128 3.03 -9.53 -2.67
CA HIS A 128 1.61 -9.29 -2.94
C HIS A 128 1.43 -8.33 -4.12
N HIS A 129 2.14 -7.20 -4.12
CA HIS A 129 2.13 -6.24 -5.23
C HIS A 129 2.51 -6.88 -6.57
N LEU A 130 3.61 -7.64 -6.60
CA LEU A 130 4.05 -8.34 -7.81
C LEU A 130 2.98 -9.32 -8.30
N SER A 131 2.39 -10.12 -7.40
CA SER A 131 1.33 -11.06 -7.74
C SER A 131 0.10 -10.39 -8.35
N LEU A 132 -0.20 -9.14 -7.95
CA LEU A 132 -1.29 -8.36 -8.52
C LEU A 132 -0.93 -7.80 -9.91
N GLU A 133 0.32 -7.35 -10.11
CA GLU A 133 0.80 -6.83 -11.41
C GLU A 133 0.90 -7.94 -12.48
N THR A 134 1.25 -9.15 -12.08
CA THR A 134 1.44 -10.29 -12.99
C THR A 134 0.15 -11.08 -13.23
N LYS A 135 -0.93 -10.78 -12.51
CA LYS A 135 -2.19 -11.50 -12.64
C LYS A 135 -2.86 -11.21 -13.99
N GLY A 136 -3.00 -12.25 -14.82
CA GLY A 136 -3.59 -12.14 -16.15
C GLY A 136 -2.60 -11.75 -17.26
N ASN A 137 -1.30 -11.69 -16.95
CA ASN A 137 -0.25 -11.51 -17.93
C ASN A 137 0.36 -12.88 -18.29
N GLU A 138 0.31 -13.26 -19.57
CA GLU A 138 0.75 -14.59 -20.03
C GLU A 138 2.26 -14.70 -20.29
N THR A 139 3.03 -13.64 -20.06
CA THR A 139 4.48 -13.67 -20.18
C THR A 139 5.10 -14.72 -19.26
N GLU A 140 6.16 -15.39 -19.74
CA GLU A 140 6.92 -16.38 -18.98
C GLU A 140 7.44 -15.81 -17.65
N MET A 141 7.88 -14.55 -17.65
CA MET A 141 8.26 -13.83 -16.43
C MET A 141 7.12 -13.74 -15.42
N SER A 142 5.89 -13.48 -15.88
CA SER A 142 4.71 -13.37 -15.00
C SER A 142 4.31 -14.72 -14.43
N LYS A 143 4.44 -15.80 -15.22
CA LYS A 143 4.25 -17.18 -14.74
C LYS A 143 5.26 -17.55 -13.67
N ASN A 144 6.55 -17.27 -13.91
CA ASN A 144 7.63 -17.57 -12.96
C ASN A 144 7.47 -16.79 -11.64
N ILE A 145 7.04 -15.52 -11.69
CA ILE A 145 6.77 -14.72 -10.49
C ILE A 145 5.59 -15.32 -9.69
N ASN A 146 4.52 -15.73 -10.37
CA ASN A 146 3.37 -16.34 -9.71
C ASN A 146 3.72 -17.70 -9.09
N GLU A 147 4.50 -18.52 -9.79
CA GLU A 147 4.96 -19.82 -9.29
C GLU A 147 5.88 -19.65 -8.08
N LEU A 148 6.85 -18.74 -8.15
CA LEU A 148 7.71 -18.39 -7.02
C LEU A 148 6.89 -17.90 -5.82
N TYR A 149 5.88 -17.04 -6.05
CA TYR A 149 5.02 -16.56 -4.99
C TYR A 149 4.24 -17.70 -4.32
N ASN A 150 3.68 -18.61 -5.10
CA ASN A 150 2.96 -19.77 -4.57
C ASN A 150 3.89 -20.69 -3.76
N LEU A 151 5.08 -21.01 -4.29
CA LEU A 151 6.10 -21.79 -3.58
C LEU A 151 6.50 -21.12 -2.26
N CYS A 152 6.72 -19.80 -2.28
CA CYS A 152 7.02 -19.05 -1.07
C CYS A 152 5.86 -19.10 -0.06
N GLN A 153 4.60 -19.06 -0.51
CA GLN A 153 3.45 -19.19 0.40
C GLN A 153 3.33 -20.55 1.08
N GLU A 154 3.93 -21.61 0.52
CA GLU A 154 3.94 -22.93 1.13
C GLU A 154 5.00 -23.05 2.24
N LEU A 155 5.97 -22.15 2.28
CA LEU A 155 6.98 -22.11 3.34
C LEU A 155 6.37 -21.59 4.65
N GLU A 156 6.49 -22.39 5.72
CA GLU A 156 5.93 -22.10 7.04
C GLU A 156 6.33 -20.71 7.60
N ASN A 157 7.56 -20.27 7.31
CA ASN A 157 8.12 -19.02 7.82
C ASN A 157 8.00 -17.82 6.86
N PHE A 158 7.31 -17.98 5.72
CA PHE A 158 7.20 -16.88 4.76
C PHE A 158 6.17 -15.83 5.22
N PRO A 159 6.55 -14.54 5.26
CA PRO A 159 5.63 -13.50 5.71
C PRO A 159 4.56 -13.26 4.64
N LYS A 160 3.34 -13.72 4.92
CA LYS A 160 2.15 -13.45 4.12
C LYS A 160 1.53 -12.12 4.53
N ILE A 161 0.97 -11.39 3.55
CA ILE A 161 0.34 -10.09 3.82
C ILE A 161 -0.80 -10.20 4.84
N ASP A 162 -1.54 -11.30 4.80
CA ASP A 162 -2.66 -11.58 5.71
C ASP A 162 -2.21 -11.92 7.15
N ASN A 163 -0.94 -12.29 7.36
CA ASN A 163 -0.42 -12.71 8.67
C ASN A 163 0.42 -11.63 9.36
N ILE A 164 0.57 -10.44 8.76
CA ILE A 164 1.47 -9.40 9.27
C ILE A 164 1.07 -8.90 10.66
N GLU A 165 -0.23 -8.81 10.95
CA GLU A 165 -0.70 -8.40 12.27
C GLU A 165 -0.38 -9.43 13.35
N ASP A 166 -0.60 -10.72 13.08
CA ASP A 166 -0.29 -11.79 14.02
C ASP A 166 1.22 -11.84 14.32
N LEU A 167 2.05 -11.64 13.29
CA LEU A 167 3.49 -11.53 13.45
C LEU A 167 3.90 -10.34 14.32
N TYR A 168 3.15 -9.23 14.27
CA TYR A 168 3.39 -8.06 15.11
C TYR A 168 2.99 -8.31 16.56
N GLN A 169 1.81 -8.91 16.81
CA GLN A 169 1.34 -9.24 18.16
C GLN A 169 2.31 -10.20 18.88
N ASN A 170 2.89 -11.16 18.15
CA ASN A 170 3.89 -12.07 18.72
C ASN A 170 5.23 -11.38 19.04
N LEU A 171 5.54 -10.27 18.35
CA LEU A 171 6.73 -9.47 18.66
C LEU A 171 6.54 -8.68 19.95
N SER A 172 5.36 -8.10 20.15
CA SER A 172 5.07 -7.20 21.29
C SER A 172 4.82 -7.92 22.62
N ASN A 173 4.66 -9.25 22.60
CA ASN A 173 4.42 -10.09 23.79
C ASN A 173 5.69 -10.79 24.31
N ASN A 174 6.86 -10.56 23.69
CA ASN A 174 8.17 -11.05 24.12
C ASN A 174 9.04 -9.89 24.63
#